data_AF-A0A523SYC2-F1
#
_entry.id   AF-A0A523SYC2-F1
#
_cell.length_a   1.000
_cell.length_b   1.000
_cell.length_c   1.000
_cell.angle_alpha   90.00
_cell.angle_beta   90.00
_cell.angle_gamma   90.00
#
_symmetry.space_group_name_H-M   'P 1'
#
loop_
_entity.id
_entity.type
_entity.pdbx_description
1 polymer ?
#
loop_
_entity_poly.entity_id
_entity_poly.type
_entity_poly.pdbx_seq_one_letter_code
_entity_poly.pdbx_strand_id
1 'polypeptide(L)'
;MKFFKLKSWIAFPVFVILDLICVGAGMGVPVFCIFLGFPIGWYLARRHLLLNLEIKDALVKILRDSLITSGVTFVFMAVLWGRTVSMLFDPAADFINFGIPMILYDPKASFVGWLVLMIVISPSLQLLATIFAAYLTVAIKANRG
;
A
#
# COMPACT_ATOMS: atom_id res chain seq x y z
N MET A 1 -25.99 1.01 -1.76
CA MET A 1 -25.65 2.00 -0.70
C MET A 1 -25.42 1.40 0.72
N LYS A 2 -25.41 0.07 0.95
CA LYS A 2 -25.13 -0.52 2.28
C LYS A 2 -23.63 -0.65 2.62
N PHE A 3 -22.76 -0.85 1.62
CA PHE A 3 -21.30 -1.04 1.82
C PHE A 3 -20.56 0.15 2.46
N PHE A 4 -21.03 1.38 2.25
CA PHE A 4 -20.39 2.58 2.84
C PHE A 4 -20.72 2.78 4.32
N LYS A 5 -21.72 2.06 4.85
CA LYS A 5 -22.10 2.06 6.27
C LYS A 5 -21.43 0.92 7.06
N LEU A 6 -20.51 0.17 6.44
CA LEU A 6 -19.82 -0.92 7.11
C LEU A 6 -19.10 -0.39 8.36
N LYS A 7 -19.32 -1.00 9.52
CA LYS A 7 -18.62 -0.60 10.74
C LYS A 7 -17.11 -0.77 10.55
N SER A 8 -16.30 0.15 11.10
CA SER A 8 -14.84 0.15 10.90
C SER A 8 -14.20 -1.18 11.32
N TRP A 9 -14.75 -1.85 12.35
CA TRP A 9 -14.28 -3.16 12.82
C TRP A 9 -14.43 -4.29 11.79
N ILE A 10 -15.29 -4.13 10.77
CA ILE A 10 -15.45 -5.11 9.67
C ILE A 10 -14.60 -4.67 8.47
N ALA A 11 -14.59 -3.37 8.16
CA ALA A 11 -13.88 -2.85 7.00
C ALA A 11 -12.36 -3.07 7.10
N PHE A 12 -11.81 -2.94 8.30
CA PHE A 12 -10.37 -3.11 8.51
C PHE A 12 -9.89 -4.56 8.29
N PRO A 13 -10.48 -5.60 8.91
CA PRO A 13 -10.11 -6.98 8.60
C PRO A 13 -10.28 -7.36 7.13
N VAL A 14 -11.34 -6.86 6.48
CA VAL A 14 -11.54 -7.08 5.03
C VAL A 14 -10.39 -6.50 4.23
N PHE A 15 -9.96 -5.27 4.54
CA PHE A 15 -8.77 -4.68 3.92
C PHE A 15 -7.53 -5.54 4.16
N VAL A 16 -7.24 -5.94 5.40
CA VAL A 16 -6.05 -6.73 5.73
C VAL A 16 -6.00 -8.04 4.95
N ILE A 17 -7.14 -8.73 4.81
CA ILE A 17 -7.24 -9.97 4.03
C ILE A 17 -7.00 -9.71 2.55
N LEU A 18 -7.61 -8.67 1.98
CA LEU A 18 -7.39 -8.28 0.58
C LEU A 18 -5.94 -7.89 0.31
N ASP A 19 -5.34 -7.11 1.21
CA ASP A 19 -3.95 -6.70 1.14
C ASP A 19 -3.04 -7.93 1.18
N LEU A 20 -3.27 -8.86 2.10
CA LEU A 20 -2.52 -10.12 2.18
C LEU A 20 -2.63 -10.95 0.88
N ILE A 21 -3.82 -11.03 0.27
CA ILE A 21 -4.01 -11.68 -1.03
C ILE A 21 -3.20 -10.95 -2.11
N CYS A 22 -3.23 -9.62 -2.14
CA CYS A 22 -2.47 -8.81 -3.10
C CYS A 22 -0.95 -8.97 -2.91
N VAL A 23 -0.48 -9.08 -1.66
CA VAL A 23 0.91 -9.36 -1.33
C VAL A 23 1.31 -10.74 -1.86
N GLY A 24 0.51 -11.77 -1.58
CA GLY A 24 0.78 -13.15 -2.01
C GLY A 24 0.64 -13.36 -3.53
N ALA A 25 -0.24 -12.62 -4.19
CA ALA A 25 -0.41 -12.65 -5.64
C ALA A 25 0.64 -11.81 -6.39
N GLY A 26 1.34 -10.91 -5.70
CA GLY A 26 2.31 -9.99 -6.31
C GLY A 26 3.44 -10.73 -7.02
N MET A 27 3.50 -10.58 -8.35
CA MET A 27 4.57 -11.12 -9.19
C MET A 27 5.88 -10.40 -8.89
N GLY A 28 6.68 -10.86 -7.93
CA GLY A 28 7.97 -10.27 -7.55
C GLY A 28 7.86 -8.90 -6.86
N VAL A 29 7.09 -7.96 -7.44
CA VAL A 29 6.76 -6.60 -6.97
C VAL A 29 5.29 -6.56 -6.51
N PRO A 30 4.95 -5.85 -5.42
CA PRO A 30 3.59 -5.74 -4.88
C PRO A 30 2.72 -4.76 -5.68
N VAL A 31 2.68 -4.91 -7.00
CA VAL A 31 1.91 -4.09 -7.93
C VAL A 31 0.42 -4.10 -7.56
N PHE A 32 -0.11 -5.25 -7.14
CA PHE A 32 -1.50 -5.35 -6.70
C PHE A 32 -1.80 -4.56 -5.43
N CYS A 33 -0.84 -4.43 -4.51
CA CYS A 33 -1.02 -3.62 -3.29
C CYS A 33 -1.07 -2.13 -3.66
N ILE A 34 -0.20 -1.69 -4.57
CA ILE A 34 -0.21 -0.32 -5.11
C ILE A 34 -1.57 -0.03 -5.76
N PHE A 35 -2.06 -0.92 -6.62
CA PHE A 35 -3.35 -0.74 -7.28
C PHE A 35 -4.54 -0.83 -6.33
N LEU A 36 -4.45 -1.62 -5.25
CA LEU A 36 -5.45 -1.67 -4.19
C LEU A 36 -5.62 -0.31 -3.50
N GLY A 37 -4.59 0.55 -3.52
CA GLY A 37 -4.69 1.92 -3.03
C GLY A 37 -5.82 2.73 -3.68
N PHE A 38 -6.05 2.59 -4.99
CA PHE A 38 -7.10 3.34 -5.70
C PHE A 38 -8.53 3.05 -5.20
N PRO A 39 -9.03 1.80 -5.17
CA PRO A 39 -10.37 1.51 -4.67
C PRO A 39 -10.50 1.81 -3.17
N ILE A 40 -9.43 1.67 -2.38
CA ILE A 40 -9.44 2.04 -0.95
C ILE A 40 -9.60 3.56 -0.80
N GLY A 41 -8.84 4.36 -1.54
CA GLY A 41 -8.94 5.82 -1.51
C GLY A 41 -10.34 6.32 -1.88
N TRP A 42 -10.91 5.75 -2.95
CA TRP A 42 -12.29 6.03 -3.35
C TRP A 42 -13.30 5.65 -2.25
N TYR A 43 -13.16 4.46 -1.65
CA TYR A 43 -14.03 4.00 -0.57
C TYR A 43 -13.96 4.91 0.67
N LEU A 44 -12.76 5.27 1.11
CA LEU A 44 -12.54 6.16 2.26
C LEU A 44 -13.17 7.53 2.03
N ALA A 45 -12.92 8.15 0.87
CA ALA A 45 -13.52 9.44 0.53
C ALA A 45 -15.04 9.38 0.51
N ARG A 46 -15.63 8.38 -0.18
CA ARG A 46 -17.09 8.19 -0.21
C ARG A 46 -17.68 8.00 1.19
N ARG A 47 -17.04 7.19 2.03
CA ARG A 47 -17.48 6.92 3.40
C ARG A 47 -17.49 8.19 4.24
N HIS A 48 -16.40 8.96 4.26
CA HIS A 48 -16.30 10.16 5.08
C HIS A 48 -17.19 11.31 4.57
N LEU A 49 -17.36 11.44 3.25
CA LEU A 49 -18.30 12.40 2.65
C LEU A 49 -19.78 12.02 2.81
N LEU A 50 -20.10 10.76 3.16
CA LEU A 50 -21.47 10.33 3.50
C LEU A 50 -21.80 10.56 4.98
N LEU A 51 -20.81 10.83 5.81
CA LEU A 51 -20.97 11.14 7.23
C LEU A 51 -21.18 12.64 7.50
N ASN A 52 -21.40 13.45 6.45
CA ASN A 52 -21.55 14.91 6.51
C ASN A 52 -20.40 15.62 7.25
N LEU A 53 -19.19 15.07 7.19
CA LEU A 53 -18.01 15.74 7.72
C LEU A 53 -17.68 16.96 6.86
N GLU A 54 -17.17 18.02 7.50
CA GLU A 54 -16.50 19.09 6.77
C GLU A 54 -15.33 18.51 5.96
N ILE A 55 -15.04 19.12 4.80
CA ILE A 55 -14.00 18.64 3.88
C ILE A 55 -12.65 18.51 4.61
N LYS A 56 -12.32 19.46 5.48
CA LYS A 56 -11.07 19.46 6.26
C LYS A 56 -10.97 18.22 7.16
N ASP A 57 -12.03 17.91 7.91
CA ASP A 57 -12.07 16.73 8.79
C ASP A 57 -12.04 15.42 8.01
N ALA A 58 -12.72 15.38 6.86
CA ALA A 58 -12.67 14.24 5.97
C ALA A 58 -11.25 13.98 5.46
N LEU A 59 -10.52 15.02 5.04
CA LEU A 59 -9.14 14.91 4.56
C LEU A 59 -8.18 14.41 5.64
N VAL A 60 -8.29 14.90 6.87
CA VAL A 60 -7.46 14.42 7.99
C VAL A 60 -7.72 12.94 8.27
N LYS A 61 -8.99 12.51 8.28
CA LYS A 61 -9.34 11.10 8.46
C LYS A 61 -8.87 10.23 7.30
N ILE A 62 -9.01 10.70 6.06
CA ILE A 62 -8.49 10.02 4.87
C ILE A 62 -6.98 9.83 4.98
N LEU A 63 -6.22 10.87 5.35
CA LEU A 63 -4.78 10.77 5.51
C LEU A 63 -4.41 9.75 6.58
N ARG A 64 -5.05 9.81 7.74
CA ARG A 64 -4.84 8.85 8.83
C ARG A 64 -5.15 7.42 8.39
N ASP A 65 -6.31 7.20 7.78
CA ASP A 65 -6.74 5.87 7.36
C ASP A 65 -5.83 5.33 6.23
N SER A 66 -5.36 6.20 5.32
CA SER A 66 -4.39 5.85 4.26
C SER A 66 -3.02 5.46 4.83
N LEU A 67 -2.56 6.16 5.87
CA LEU A 67 -1.34 5.82 6.59
C LEU A 67 -1.47 4.48 7.30
N ILE A 68 -2.63 4.20 7.92
CA ILE A 68 -2.89 2.90 8.56
C ILE A 68 -2.84 1.78 7.53
N THR A 69 -3.52 1.93 6.38
CA THR A 69 -3.54 0.89 5.34
C THR A 69 -2.16 0.65 4.74
N SER A 70 -1.40 1.72 4.44
CA SER A 70 -0.02 1.59 3.95
C SER A 70 0.92 1.01 5.02
N GLY A 71 0.73 1.34 6.30
CA GLY A 71 1.47 0.78 7.42
C GLY A 71 1.28 -0.74 7.55
N VAL A 72 0.07 -1.26 7.31
CA VAL A 72 -0.18 -2.70 7.25
C VAL A 72 0.63 -3.34 6.12
N THR A 73 0.59 -2.78 4.92
CA THR A 73 1.37 -3.31 3.78
C THR A 73 2.87 -3.23 4.05
N PHE A 74 3.35 -2.14 4.66
CA PHE A 74 4.74 -2.00 5.10
C PHE A 74 5.15 -3.12 6.05
N VAL A 75 4.32 -3.43 7.05
CA VAL A 75 4.60 -4.54 7.98
C VAL A 75 4.65 -5.88 7.24
N PHE A 76 3.72 -6.15 6.32
CA PHE A 76 3.77 -7.37 5.52
C PHE A 76 5.04 -7.47 4.67
N MET A 77 5.41 -6.38 3.98
CA MET A 77 6.64 -6.35 3.18
C MET A 77 7.88 -6.50 4.04
N ALA A 78 7.94 -5.85 5.21
CA ALA A 78 9.04 -5.98 6.15
C ALA A 78 9.14 -7.40 6.71
N VAL A 79 8.04 -8.08 7.00
CA VAL A 79 8.06 -9.47 7.50
C VAL A 79 8.50 -10.45 6.40
N LEU A 80 8.05 -10.25 5.16
CA LEU A 80 8.39 -11.15 4.05
C LEU A 80 9.82 -10.93 3.55
N TRP A 81 10.17 -9.69 3.24
CA TRP A 81 11.46 -9.33 2.65
C TRP A 81 12.52 -8.96 3.70
N GLY A 82 12.14 -8.51 4.90
CA GLY A 82 13.11 -8.19 5.95
C GLY A 82 13.93 -9.40 6.41
N ARG A 83 13.39 -10.61 6.26
CA ARG A 83 14.12 -11.86 6.56
C ARG A 83 15.31 -12.08 5.63
N THR A 84 15.29 -11.53 4.42
CA THR A 84 16.38 -11.68 3.45
C THR A 84 17.45 -10.60 3.60
N VAL A 85 17.21 -9.57 4.43
CA VAL A 85 18.19 -8.51 4.72
C VAL A 85 19.48 -9.07 5.31
N SER A 86 19.41 -10.17 6.08
CA SER A 86 20.60 -10.81 6.65
C SER A 86 21.58 -11.31 5.58
N MET A 87 21.11 -11.61 4.37
CA MET A 87 21.97 -12.04 3.25
C MET A 87 22.99 -10.96 2.85
N LEU A 88 22.72 -9.68 3.13
CA LEU A 88 23.66 -8.59 2.85
C LEU A 88 24.99 -8.70 3.63
N PHE A 89 24.94 -9.38 4.77
CA PHE A 89 26.05 -9.57 5.69
C PHE A 89 26.70 -10.95 5.57
N ASP A 90 26.16 -11.82 4.72
CA ASP A 90 26.71 -13.15 4.44
C ASP A 90 27.64 -13.08 3.21
N PRO A 91 28.95 -13.32 3.37
CA PRO A 91 29.90 -13.36 2.25
C PRO A 91 29.64 -14.48 1.25
N ALA A 92 28.91 -15.53 1.64
CA ALA A 92 28.57 -16.67 0.80
C ALA A 92 27.20 -16.53 0.10
N ALA A 93 26.51 -15.39 0.27
CA ALA A 93 25.21 -15.18 -0.33
C ALA A 93 25.27 -15.12 -1.86
N ASP A 94 24.47 -15.95 -2.52
CA ASP A 94 24.32 -15.95 -3.97
C ASP A 94 23.17 -15.01 -4.40
N PHE A 95 23.52 -13.79 -4.78
CA PHE A 95 22.56 -12.79 -5.26
C PHE A 95 22.12 -12.99 -6.71
N ILE A 96 22.91 -13.71 -7.52
CA ILE A 96 22.64 -13.89 -8.95
C ILE A 96 21.50 -14.90 -9.13
N ASN A 97 21.57 -16.02 -8.41
CA ASN A 97 20.56 -17.07 -8.51
C ASN A 97 19.38 -16.88 -7.53
N PHE A 98 19.35 -15.77 -6.79
CA PHE A 98 18.26 -15.45 -5.87
C PHE A 98 16.92 -15.16 -6.58
N GLY A 99 16.95 -14.88 -7.89
CA GLY A 99 15.74 -14.72 -8.71
C GLY A 99 15.14 -13.31 -8.71
N ILE A 100 15.92 -12.31 -8.29
CA ILE A 100 15.55 -10.90 -8.41
C ILE A 100 15.99 -10.32 -9.75
N PRO A 101 15.25 -9.33 -10.30
CA PRO A 101 15.68 -8.65 -11.50
C PRO A 101 16.92 -7.80 -11.23
N MET A 102 17.80 -7.73 -12.24
CA MET A 102 18.94 -6.80 -12.25
C MET A 102 18.45 -5.38 -12.49
N ILE A 103 18.10 -4.68 -11.40
CA ILE A 103 17.70 -3.26 -11.42
C ILE A 103 18.94 -2.37 -11.65
N LEU A 104 20.08 -2.77 -11.09
CA LEU A 104 21.36 -2.10 -11.19
C LEU A 104 22.39 -3.04 -11.84
N TYR A 105 23.57 -2.52 -12.16
CA TYR A 105 24.62 -3.29 -12.83
C TYR A 105 25.23 -4.40 -11.95
N ASP A 106 25.30 -4.19 -10.64
CA ASP A 106 25.86 -5.15 -9.69
C ASP A 106 24.75 -5.99 -8.99
N PRO A 107 24.93 -7.32 -8.81
CA PRO A 107 23.92 -8.18 -8.18
C PRO A 107 23.58 -7.78 -6.74
N LYS A 108 24.59 -7.42 -5.93
CA LYS A 108 24.38 -7.01 -4.53
C LYS A 108 23.66 -5.67 -4.47
N ALA A 109 24.05 -4.71 -5.31
CA ALA A 109 23.37 -3.43 -5.42
C ALA A 109 21.90 -3.60 -5.87
N SER A 110 21.64 -4.49 -6.84
CA SER A 110 20.29 -4.82 -7.29
C SER A 110 19.44 -5.41 -6.17
N PHE A 111 20.03 -6.26 -5.32
CA PHE A 111 19.37 -6.81 -4.14
C PHE A 111 18.99 -5.73 -3.11
N VAL A 112 19.89 -4.78 -2.84
CA VAL A 112 19.56 -3.62 -1.98
C VAL A 112 18.42 -2.80 -2.59
N GLY A 113 18.51 -2.49 -3.88
CA GLY A 113 17.48 -1.74 -4.60
C GLY A 113 16.13 -2.46 -4.55
N TRP A 114 16.12 -3.78 -4.71
CA TRP A 114 14.94 -4.62 -4.60
C TRP A 114 14.33 -4.57 -3.19
N LEU A 115 15.13 -4.69 -2.13
CA LEU A 115 14.63 -4.58 -0.76
C LEU A 115 14.00 -3.22 -0.47
N VAL A 116 14.65 -2.14 -0.91
CA VAL A 116 14.10 -0.78 -0.79
C VAL A 116 12.79 -0.64 -1.57
N LEU A 117 12.73 -1.21 -2.78
CA LEU A 117 11.53 -1.21 -3.60
C LEU A 117 10.36 -1.92 -2.89
N MET A 118 10.61 -3.10 -2.32
CA MET A 118 9.57 -3.89 -1.68
C MET A 118 9.12 -3.32 -0.34
N ILE A 119 10.06 -2.98 0.53
CA ILE A 119 9.76 -2.64 1.92
C ILE A 119 9.32 -1.19 2.03
N VAL A 120 9.91 -0.26 1.27
CA VAL A 120 9.71 1.18 1.48
C VAL A 120 8.93 1.81 0.35
N ILE A 121 9.40 1.67 -0.89
CA ILE A 121 8.81 2.39 -2.04
C ILE A 121 7.39 1.88 -2.30
N SER A 122 7.18 0.57 -2.28
CA SER A 122 5.87 0.00 -2.63
C SER A 122 4.73 0.41 -1.67
N PRO A 123 4.87 0.29 -0.33
CA PRO A 123 3.87 0.83 0.59
C PRO A 123 3.67 2.33 0.45
N SER A 124 4.73 3.09 0.14
CA SER A 124 4.63 4.54 -0.10
C SER A 124 3.84 4.85 -1.37
N LEU A 125 4.02 4.07 -2.44
CA LEU A 125 3.22 4.21 -3.66
C LEU A 125 1.76 3.85 -3.42
N GLN A 126 1.46 2.84 -2.60
CA GLN A 126 0.08 2.53 -2.20
C GLN A 126 -0.54 3.67 -1.38
N LEU A 127 0.20 4.29 -0.46
CA LEU A 127 -0.24 5.48 0.26
C LEU A 127 -0.60 6.61 -0.71
N LEU A 128 0.29 6.91 -1.66
CA LEU A 128 0.08 7.95 -2.66
C LEU A 128 -1.14 7.65 -3.55
N ALA A 129 -1.29 6.41 -4.01
CA ALA A 129 -2.45 5.98 -4.80
C ALA A 129 -3.76 6.15 -4.02
N THR A 130 -3.74 5.83 -2.72
CA THR A 130 -4.90 5.98 -1.82
C THR A 130 -5.27 7.45 -1.64
N ILE A 131 -4.30 8.31 -1.33
CA ILE A 131 -4.53 9.75 -1.17
C ILE A 131 -5.00 10.36 -2.48
N PHE A 132 -4.38 10.02 -3.60
CA PHE A 132 -4.73 10.52 -4.93
C PHE A 132 -6.17 10.17 -5.31
N ALA A 133 -6.56 8.91 -5.18
CA ALA A 133 -7.93 8.47 -5.49
C ALA A 133 -8.97 9.12 -4.57
N ALA A 134 -8.63 9.29 -3.29
CA ALA A 134 -9.49 9.97 -2.33
C ALA A 134 -9.67 11.45 -2.69
N TYR A 135 -8.58 12.15 -3.03
CA TYR A 135 -8.59 13.54 -3.47
C TYR A 135 -9.47 13.73 -4.71
N LEU A 136 -9.26 12.92 -5.76
CA LEU A 136 -10.10 12.99 -6.97
C LEU A 136 -11.58 12.77 -6.64
N THR A 137 -11.87 11.84 -5.74
CA THR A 137 -13.25 11.55 -5.33
C THR A 137 -13.90 12.75 -4.61
N VAL A 138 -13.16 13.43 -3.74
CA VAL A 138 -13.61 14.66 -3.06
C VAL A 138 -13.79 15.79 -4.07
N ALA A 139 -12.81 16.04 -4.94
CA ALA A 139 -12.83 17.12 -5.92
C ALA A 139 -14.00 16.99 -6.92
N ILE A 140 -14.24 15.77 -7.43
CA ILE A 140 -15.38 15.50 -8.32
C ILE A 140 -16.72 15.76 -7.62
N LYS A 141 -16.82 15.44 -6.32
CA LYS A 141 -18.05 15.68 -5.56
C LYS A 141 -18.25 17.16 -5.28
N ALA A 142 -17.19 17.89 -4.95
CA ALA A 142 -17.23 19.34 -4.72
C ALA A 142 -17.67 20.11 -5.97
N ASN A 143 -17.21 19.71 -7.16
CA ASN A 143 -17.60 20.35 -8.43
C ASN A 143 -19.02 20.01 -8.92
N ARG A 144 -19.67 19.01 -8.32
CA ARG A 144 -21.05 18.58 -8.66
C ARG A 144 -22.09 19.05 -7.63
N GLY A 145 -21.65 19.74 -6.57
CA GLY A 145 -22.48 20.30 -5.52
C GLY A 145 -22.87 21.74 -5.78
#